data_AF-A0AAW1YWN1-F1
#
_entry.id   AF-A0AAW1YWN1-F1
#
_cell.length_a   1.000
_cell.length_b   1.000
_cell.length_c   1.000
_cell.angle_alpha   90.00
_cell.angle_beta   90.00
_cell.angle_gamma   90.00
#
_symmetry.space_group_name_H-M   'P 1'
#
loop_
_entity.id
_entity.type
_entity.pdbx_description
1 polymer ?
#
loop_
_entity_poly.entity_id
_entity_poly.type
_entity_poly.pdbx_seq_one_letter_code
_entity_poly.pdbx_strand_id
1 'polypeptide(L)'
;ENFCGASVIVPDLEGVLYLKEDGKKSWKQRYFLLRASGLYYSPKGKTKASRDLVCLVQFDNVNVYYCKEYRNKYKAPTDHCFILK
;
A
#
# COMPACT_ATOMS: atom_id res chain seq x y z
N GLU A 1 7.82 4.97 22.87
CA GLU A 1 6.37 4.88 23.14
C GLU A 1 6.04 3.42 23.42
N ASN A 2 5.46 3.10 24.59
CA ASN A 2 5.20 1.72 25.02
C ASN A 2 3.80 1.28 24.54
N PHE A 3 3.75 0.27 23.68
CA PHE A 3 2.53 -0.31 23.10
C PHE A 3 1.93 -1.37 24.05
N CYS A 4 1.41 -0.96 25.22
CA CYS A 4 0.85 -1.87 26.24
C CYS A 4 -0.70 -1.91 26.26
N GLY A 5 -1.33 -1.97 25.09
CA GLY A 5 -2.77 -2.24 24.94
C GLY A 5 -3.02 -3.64 24.40
N ALA A 6 -4.21 -4.20 24.63
CA ALA A 6 -4.63 -5.52 24.12
C ALA A 6 -4.58 -5.65 22.58
N SER A 7 -4.47 -4.51 21.87
CA SER A 7 -4.34 -4.44 20.42
C SER A 7 -3.15 -3.55 20.05
N VAL A 8 -2.41 -3.95 19.02
CA VAL A 8 -1.33 -3.14 18.45
C VAL A 8 -1.92 -1.86 17.84
N ILE A 9 -1.41 -0.71 18.27
CA ILE A 9 -1.76 0.58 17.68
C ILE A 9 -0.98 0.70 16.37
N VAL A 10 -1.71 0.63 15.25
CA VAL A 10 -1.14 0.85 13.92
C VAL A 10 -1.09 2.35 13.65
N PRO A 11 0.03 2.89 13.16
CA PRO A 11 0.12 4.31 12.85
C PRO A 11 -0.95 4.71 11.83
N ASP A 12 -1.51 5.91 12.00
CA ASP A 12 -2.43 6.51 11.02
C ASP A 12 -1.61 6.98 9.79
N LEU A 13 -1.21 6.01 8.97
CA LEU A 13 -0.41 6.22 7.78
C LEU A 13 -1.27 6.14 6.52
N GLU A 14 -1.20 7.19 5.72
CA GLU A 14 -1.94 7.32 4.47
C GLU A 14 -1.15 8.16 3.47
N GLY A 15 -1.43 8.00 2.19
CA GLY A 15 -0.73 8.76 1.16
C GLY A 15 -0.96 8.26 -0.25
N VAL A 16 -0.47 9.02 -1.22
CA VAL A 16 -0.50 8.60 -2.63
C VAL A 16 0.67 7.67 -2.89
N LEU A 17 0.40 6.45 -3.36
CA LEU A 17 1.40 5.55 -3.91
C LEU A 17 1.07 5.19 -5.35
N TYR A 18 2.07 4.70 -6.07
CA TYR A 18 1.91 4.21 -7.43
C TYR A 18 1.75 2.70 -7.42
N LEU A 19 0.58 2.23 -7.84
CA LEU A 19 0.30 0.81 -8.00
C LEU A 19 0.64 0.39 -9.44
N LYS A 20 1.48 -0.62 -9.59
CA LYS A 20 1.79 -1.20 -10.90
C LYS A 20 0.55 -1.91 -11.45
N GLU A 21 0.24 -1.71 -12.73
CA GLU A 21 -0.80 -2.49 -13.40
C GLU A 21 -0.32 -3.90 -13.74
N ASP A 22 -1.20 -4.88 -13.56
CA ASP A 22 -0.89 -6.29 -13.82
C ASP A 22 -0.53 -6.51 -15.29
N GLY A 23 0.55 -7.27 -15.52
CA GLY A 23 1.09 -7.53 -16.85
C GLY A 23 1.70 -6.33 -17.59
N LYS A 24 1.59 -5.10 -17.07
CA LYS A 24 2.04 -3.87 -17.75
C LYS A 24 3.18 -3.17 -17.04
N LYS A 25 4.00 -2.40 -17.77
CA LYS A 25 5.01 -1.47 -17.20
C LYS A 25 4.43 -0.07 -16.98
N SER A 26 3.17 0.01 -16.57
CA SER A 26 2.43 1.23 -16.27
C SER A 26 2.02 1.26 -14.81
N TRP A 27 1.86 2.47 -14.28
CA TRP A 27 1.66 2.72 -12.86
C TRP A 27 0.52 3.70 -12.67
N LYS A 28 -0.37 3.42 -11.72
CA LYS A 28 -1.53 4.26 -11.41
C LYS A 28 -1.41 4.82 -10.00
N GLN A 29 -1.52 6.14 -9.89
CA GLN A 29 -1.62 6.79 -8.58
C GLN A 29 -2.93 6.40 -7.90
N ARG A 30 -2.83 5.99 -6.63
CA ARG A 30 -3.96 5.69 -5.76
C ARG A 30 -3.68 6.25 -4.37
N TYR A 31 -4.73 6.66 -3.67
CA TYR A 31 -4.62 7.07 -2.27
C TYR A 31 -4.81 5.85 -1.38
N PHE A 32 -3.75 5.49 -0.66
CA PHE A 32 -3.67 4.32 0.20
C PHE A 32 -3.79 4.69 1.68
N LEU A 33 -4.35 3.76 2.44
CA LEU A 33 -4.50 3.83 3.88
C LEU A 33 -3.99 2.52 4.49
N LEU A 34 -3.12 2.64 5.48
CA LEU A 34 -2.67 1.52 6.29
C LEU A 34 -3.69 1.21 7.38
N ARG A 35 -4.01 -0.07 7.56
CA ARG A 35 -4.82 -0.59 8.66
C ARG A 35 -4.14 -1.82 9.24
N ALA A 36 -4.53 -2.22 10.44
CA ALA A 36 -4.00 -3.43 11.08
C ALA A 36 -4.19 -4.70 10.25
N SER A 37 -5.30 -4.79 9.52
CA SER A 37 -5.64 -5.95 8.70
C SER A 37 -4.98 -5.96 7.33
N GLY A 38 -4.48 -4.82 6.83
CA GLY A 38 -4.05 -4.75 5.44
C GLY A 38 -3.85 -3.35 4.89
N LEU A 39 -3.52 -3.31 3.59
CA LEU A 39 -3.36 -2.09 2.82
C LEU A 39 -4.62 -1.87 1.96
N TYR A 40 -5.25 -0.71 2.13
CA TYR A 40 -6.50 -0.35 1.47
C TYR A 40 -6.28 0.86 0.58
N TYR A 41 -7.10 1.04 -0.47
CA TYR A 41 -7.08 2.25 -1.28
C TYR A 41 -8.48 2.75 -1.61
N SER A 42 -8.58 4.06 -1.84
CA SER A 42 -9.80 4.67 -2.34
C SER A 42 -9.83 4.67 -3.88
N PRO A 43 -10.82 4.05 -4.53
CA PRO A 43 -10.96 4.07 -5.98
C PRO A 43 -11.45 5.42 -6.52
N LYS A 44 -12.14 6.22 -5.68
CA LYS A 44 -12.77 7.50 -6.04
C LYS A 44 -12.30 8.59 -5.07
N GLY A 45 -11.28 9.36 -5.46
CA GLY A 45 -10.79 10.50 -4.67
C GLY A 45 -10.16 10.10 -3.32
N LYS A 46 -10.06 11.07 -2.40
CA LYS A 46 -9.46 10.89 -1.07
C LYS A 46 -10.56 10.73 -0.01
N THR A 47 -11.30 9.62 -0.03
CA THR A 47 -12.24 9.26 1.04
C THR A 47 -11.58 8.31 2.03
N LYS A 48 -11.91 8.47 3.31
CA LYS A 48 -11.47 7.59 4.41
C LYS A 48 -12.60 6.71 4.95
N ALA A 49 -13.82 6.86 4.42
CA ALA A 49 -14.97 6.08 4.87
C ALA A 49 -14.77 4.61 4.51
N SER A 50 -14.80 3.72 5.51
CA SER A 50 -14.47 2.29 5.33
C SER A 50 -15.26 1.61 4.23
N ARG A 51 -16.53 2.00 4.02
CA ARG A 51 -17.41 1.46 2.97
C ARG A 51 -16.93 1.75 1.54
N ASP A 52 -16.12 2.79 1.36
CA ASP A 52 -15.65 3.24 0.05
C ASP A 52 -14.24 2.73 -0.25
N LEU A 53 -13.59 2.04 0.70
CA LEU A 53 -12.24 1.51 0.55
C LEU A 53 -12.25 0.12 -0.07
N VAL A 54 -11.27 -0.12 -0.95
CA VAL A 54 -10.99 -1.43 -1.51
C VAL A 54 -9.77 -2.01 -0.82
N CYS A 55 -9.88 -3.25 -0.34
CA CYS A 55 -8.74 -4.00 0.18
C CYS A 55 -7.81 -4.37 -0.99
N LEU A 56 -6.58 -3.86 -1.00
CA LEU A 56 -5.57 -4.34 -1.94
C LEU A 56 -5.07 -5.72 -1.49
N VAL A 57 -4.70 -5.83 -0.22
CA VAL A 57 -4.15 -7.08 0.35
C VAL A 57 -4.28 -7.09 1.86
N GLN A 58 -4.49 -8.29 2.41
CA GLN A 58 -4.47 -8.55 3.85
C GLN A 58 -3.08 -9.02 4.28
N PHE A 59 -2.64 -8.67 5.49
CA PHE A 59 -1.28 -8.94 5.93
C PHE A 59 -1.03 -10.36 6.47
N ASP A 60 -2.08 -11.18 6.64
CA ASP A 60 -1.97 -12.52 7.24
C ASP A 60 -1.02 -13.47 6.51
N ASN A 61 -0.86 -13.32 5.19
CA ASN A 61 -0.10 -14.24 4.34
C ASN A 61 0.85 -13.55 3.36
N VAL A 62 1.28 -12.32 3.64
CA VAL A 62 2.24 -11.59 2.80
C VAL A 62 3.37 -11.00 3.61
N ASN A 63 4.55 -10.98 3.00
CA ASN A 63 5.72 -10.28 3.51
C ASN A 63 5.97 -9.01 2.69
N VAL A 64 6.69 -8.06 3.28
CA VAL A 64 7.16 -6.86 2.58
C VAL A 64 8.60 -7.05 2.13
N TYR A 65 8.89 -6.67 0.88
CA TYR A 65 10.24 -6.73 0.33
C TYR A 65 10.59 -5.42 -0.36
N TYR A 66 11.85 -5.00 -0.21
CA TYR A 66 12.38 -3.87 -0.96
C TYR A 66 12.65 -4.24 -2.41
N CYS A 67 12.33 -3.32 -3.31
CA CYS A 67 12.61 -3.44 -4.72
C CYS A 67 13.98 -2.88 -5.06
N LYS A 68 14.65 -3.46 -6.07
CA LYS A 68 15.91 -2.96 -6.61
C LYS A 68 15.80 -2.68 -8.11
N GLU A 69 16.09 -1.44 -8.50
CA GLU A 69 16.12 -0.95 -9.89
C GLU A 69 14.77 -1.04 -10.62
N TYR A 70 13.67 -0.81 -9.90
CA TYR A 70 12.32 -0.90 -10.46
C TYR A 70 12.01 0.23 -11.44
N ARG A 71 12.67 1.39 -11.30
CA ARG A 71 12.61 2.47 -12.29
C ARG A 71 13.05 1.98 -13.67
N ASN A 72 14.13 1.20 -13.72
CA ASN A 72 14.68 0.67 -14.97
C ASN A 72 13.89 -0.54 -15.49
N LYS A 73 13.66 -1.55 -14.62
CA LYS A 73 13.05 -2.83 -14.99
C LYS A 73 11.57 -2.69 -15.38
N TYR A 74 10.82 -1.89 -14.62
CA TYR A 74 9.36 -1.82 -14.68
C TYR A 74 8.83 -0.41 -14.95
N LYS A 75 9.69 0.56 -15.26
CA LYS A 75 9.31 1.97 -15.51
C LYS A 75 8.60 2.59 -14.32
N ALA A 76 8.98 2.19 -13.10
CA ALA A 76 8.47 2.82 -11.88
C ALA A 76 8.84 4.31 -11.86
N PRO A 77 7.99 5.17 -11.26
CA PRO A 77 8.29 6.60 -11.14
C PRO A 77 9.56 6.90 -10.33
N THR A 78 9.88 6.04 -9.36
CA THR A 78 11.09 6.11 -8.52
C THR A 78 11.60 4.70 -8.21
N ASP A 79 12.79 4.59 -7.61
CA ASP A 79 13.29 3.32 -7.08
C ASP A 79 12.88 3.05 -5.62
N HIS A 80 12.18 3.99 -4.97
CA HIS A 80 11.62 3.79 -3.63
C HIS A 80 10.35 2.95 -3.72
N CYS A 81 10.52 1.65 -3.94
CA CYS A 81 9.46 0.69 -4.19
C CYS A 81 9.53 -0.48 -3.20
N PHE A 82 8.37 -1.04 -2.89
CA PHE A 82 8.23 -2.30 -2.16
C PHE A 82 7.24 -3.22 -2.88
N ILE A 83 7.31 -4.51 -2.60
CA ILE A 83 6.30 -5.50 -3.00
C ILE A 83 5.72 -6.20 -1.77
N LEU A 84 4.49 -6.68 -1.93
CA LEU A 84 3.78 -7.53 -0.98
C LEU A 84 3.62 -8.89 -1.64
N LYS A 85 4.24 -9.93 -1.08
CA LYS A 85 4.25 -11.30 -1.63
C LYS A 85 4.26 -12.35 -0.52
#